data_AF-A0A511KLR7-F1
#
_entry.id   AF-A0A511KLR7-F1
#
_cell.length_a   1.000
_cell.length_b   1.000
_cell.length_c   1.000
_cell.angle_alpha   90.00
_cell.angle_beta   90.00
_cell.angle_gamma   90.00
#
_symmetry.space_group_name_H-M   'P 1'
#
loop_
_entity.id
_entity.type
_entity.pdbx_description
1 polymer ?
#
loop_
_entity_poly.entity_id
_entity_poly.type
_entity_poly.pdbx_seq_one_letter_code
_entity_poly.pdbx_strand_id
1 'polypeptide(L)'
;MRPSNPSLLKLLALPLSQSKSTTHPPPFLLHAVRQSLQSASVDAKRQDQPIATRYAHKAIDKAADLWAGLGKADEGTWKRRAYVLGERMMDRIEYEEWALKAIDPALAPKLVSSKDSARVKETVDVLFPASLLDDKALLSSLKASLEHREPHHRSAMMKCLAFAPLTLPFAVIPVVPNFPLFYVLWRAWSHFRAWKASHYLSSLIGSPSLRLLPSSDLDSIYSSSSHPSPPRLLLTPDRVTIIVERFKMDDEERKELERAVGQSEKRLEQVKKQERESGTQKTVLEEQKKD
;
A
#
# COMPACT_ATOMS: atom_id res chain seq x y z
N MET A 1 13.03 -4.45 32.17
CA MET A 1 12.29 -3.63 31.18
C MET A 1 13.31 -3.03 30.22
N ARG A 2 13.36 -3.47 28.94
CA ARG A 2 14.21 -2.81 27.94
C ARG A 2 13.61 -1.43 27.64
N PRO A 3 14.39 -0.34 27.65
CA PRO A 3 13.90 0.96 27.20
C PRO A 3 13.47 0.83 25.74
N SER A 4 12.18 1.01 25.47
CA SER A 4 11.65 1.04 24.11
C SER A 4 12.11 2.33 23.46
N ASN A 5 13.05 2.24 22.52
CA ASN A 5 13.33 3.37 21.62
C ASN A 5 12.01 3.78 20.95
N PRO A 6 11.73 5.10 20.81
CA PRO A 6 10.54 5.55 20.12
C PRO A 6 10.59 5.07 18.66
N SER A 7 9.61 4.27 18.28
CA SER A 7 9.38 3.88 16.88
C SER A 7 8.74 5.06 16.17
N LEU A 8 9.37 5.54 15.10
CA LEU A 8 8.89 6.70 14.38
C LEU A 8 7.95 6.30 13.23
N LEU A 9 8.11 5.09 12.68
CA LEU A 9 7.21 4.52 11.69
C LEU A 9 6.78 3.12 12.09
N LYS A 10 5.47 2.89 12.15
CA LYS A 10 4.87 1.56 12.36
C LYS A 10 4.22 1.07 11.06
N LEU A 11 4.62 -0.11 10.65
CA LEU A 11 4.07 -0.84 9.50
C LEU A 11 3.40 -2.12 10.01
N LEU A 12 2.28 -2.49 9.42
CA LEU A 12 1.57 -3.74 9.68
C LEU A 12 1.75 -4.66 8.49
N ALA A 13 2.25 -5.88 8.71
CA ALA A 13 2.20 -6.94 7.72
C ALA A 13 0.93 -7.77 7.95
N LEU A 14 -0.06 -7.59 7.08
CA LEU A 14 -1.39 -8.18 7.19
C LEU A 14 -1.54 -9.35 6.22
N PRO A 15 -1.57 -10.62 6.67
CA PRO A 15 -1.86 -11.77 5.81
C PRO A 15 -3.20 -11.61 5.09
N LEU A 16 -3.18 -11.71 3.77
CA LEU A 16 -4.37 -11.51 2.93
C LEU A 16 -5.11 -12.83 2.69
N SER A 17 -4.38 -13.88 2.34
CA SER A 17 -4.95 -15.20 2.07
C SER A 17 -4.01 -16.29 2.56
N GLN A 18 -4.55 -17.50 2.72
CA GLN A 18 -3.74 -18.66 3.10
C GLN A 18 -2.67 -18.93 2.05
N SER A 19 -1.54 -19.49 2.50
CA SER A 19 -0.53 -19.91 1.55
C SER A 19 -1.04 -21.05 0.65
N LYS A 20 -0.68 -20.98 -0.63
CA LYS A 20 -0.92 -22.04 -1.62
C LYS A 20 -0.05 -23.28 -1.38
N SER A 21 1.05 -23.15 -0.66
CA SER A 21 2.03 -24.21 -0.43
C SER A 21 2.70 -24.03 0.92
N THR A 22 3.02 -25.12 1.60
CA THR A 22 3.82 -25.11 2.84
C THR A 22 5.19 -24.45 2.65
N THR A 23 5.66 -24.30 1.40
CA THR A 23 6.98 -23.74 1.06
C THR A 23 6.99 -22.23 0.90
N HIS A 24 5.84 -21.59 0.61
CA HIS A 24 5.75 -20.15 0.42
C HIS A 24 4.99 -19.51 1.59
N PRO A 25 5.42 -18.35 2.10
CA PRO A 25 4.60 -17.62 3.07
C PRO A 25 3.30 -17.11 2.44
N PRO A 26 2.26 -16.88 3.26
CA PRO A 26 1.03 -16.28 2.79
C PRO A 26 1.31 -14.88 2.21
N PRO A 27 0.63 -14.47 1.12
CA PRO A 27 0.71 -13.11 0.64
C PRO A 27 0.19 -12.15 1.71
N PHE A 28 0.89 -11.04 1.90
CA PHE A 28 0.53 -10.03 2.89
C PHE A 28 0.51 -8.63 2.29
N LEU A 29 -0.24 -7.74 2.95
CA LEU A 29 -0.23 -6.31 2.71
C LEU A 29 0.67 -5.64 3.73
N LEU A 30 1.58 -4.77 3.28
CA LEU A 30 2.39 -3.92 4.14
C LEU A 30 1.71 -2.54 4.30
N HIS A 31 0.96 -2.34 5.37
CA HIS A 31 0.21 -1.10 5.59
C HIS A 31 0.92 -0.16 6.57
N ALA A 32 1.00 1.13 6.27
CA ALA A 32 1.64 2.11 7.15
C ALA A 32 0.61 2.78 8.07
N VAL A 33 0.83 2.75 9.39
CA VAL A 33 -0.09 3.39 10.35
C VAL A 33 0.17 4.89 10.37
N ARG A 34 -0.77 5.67 9.86
CA ARG A 34 -0.60 7.09 9.57
C ARG A 34 -0.37 7.95 10.80
N GLN A 35 -0.98 7.61 11.93
CA GLN A 35 -0.73 8.31 13.20
C GLN A 35 0.76 8.26 13.62
N SER A 36 1.47 7.17 13.29
CA SER A 36 2.91 7.08 13.56
C SER A 36 3.72 8.05 12.70
N LEU A 37 3.36 8.20 11.42
CA LEU A 37 3.97 9.17 10.49
C LEU A 37 3.72 10.64 10.89
N GLN A 38 2.56 10.95 11.46
CA GLN A 38 2.25 12.32 11.90
C GLN A 38 3.13 12.75 13.08
N SER A 39 3.38 11.84 14.04
CA SER A 39 4.27 12.07 15.17
C SER A 39 5.71 12.37 14.69
N ALA A 40 6.17 11.62 13.69
CA ALA A 40 7.44 11.86 13.00
C ALA A 40 7.52 13.23 12.30
N SER A 41 6.41 13.64 11.69
CA SER A 41 6.32 14.86 10.90
C SER A 41 6.41 16.13 11.75
N VAL A 42 5.97 16.09 13.02
CA VAL A 42 6.04 17.22 13.94
C VAL A 42 7.50 17.50 14.33
N ASP A 43 8.28 16.44 14.57
CA ASP A 43 9.70 16.55 14.88
C ASP A 43 10.54 16.91 13.64
N ALA A 44 10.22 16.37 12.47
CA ALA A 44 10.89 16.67 11.21
C ALA A 44 10.57 18.08 10.66
N LYS A 45 9.39 18.64 10.96
CA LYS A 45 8.99 20.02 10.59
C LYS A 45 9.80 21.10 11.32
N ARG A 46 10.62 20.74 12.31
CA ARG A 46 11.47 21.68 13.06
C ARG A 46 12.77 22.08 12.34
N GLN A 47 12.98 21.65 11.09
CA GLN A 47 14.20 21.96 10.33
C GLN A 47 13.89 22.39 8.88
N ASP A 48 14.56 23.46 8.43
CA ASP A 48 14.40 24.19 7.16
C ASP A 48 14.05 23.31 5.93
N GLN A 49 12.76 23.24 5.61
CA GLN A 49 12.31 22.67 4.35
C GLN A 49 12.58 23.68 3.20
N PRO A 50 13.22 23.27 2.09
CA PRO A 50 13.49 24.16 0.96
C PRO A 50 12.21 24.81 0.44
N ILE A 51 12.28 26.07 0.03
CA ILE A 51 11.12 26.85 -0.44
C ILE A 51 10.29 26.09 -1.51
N ALA A 52 10.96 25.40 -2.44
CA ALA A 52 10.31 24.59 -3.47
C ALA A 52 9.40 23.49 -2.91
N THR A 53 9.84 22.79 -1.85
CA THR A 53 9.04 21.74 -1.20
C THR A 53 7.78 22.31 -0.57
N ARG A 54 7.86 23.51 0.04
CA ARG A 54 6.71 24.18 0.64
C ARG A 54 5.66 24.55 -0.39
N TYR A 55 6.07 25.06 -1.56
CA TYR A 55 5.14 25.35 -2.65
C TYR A 55 4.55 24.09 -3.26
N ALA A 56 5.33 23.02 -3.38
CA ALA A 56 4.83 21.72 -3.83
C ALA A 56 3.75 21.16 -2.87
N HIS A 57 4.00 21.20 -1.55
CA HIS A 57 2.99 20.81 -0.55
C HIS A 57 1.72 21.63 -0.66
N LYS A 58 1.82 22.97 -0.74
CA LYS A 58 0.65 23.83 -0.93
C LYS A 58 -0.13 23.52 -2.21
N ALA A 59 0.55 23.17 -3.30
CA ALA A 59 -0.11 22.80 -4.54
C ALA A 59 -0.85 21.46 -4.42
N ILE A 60 -0.25 20.49 -3.73
CA ILE A 60 -0.87 19.19 -3.43
C ILE A 60 -2.11 19.38 -2.55
N ASP A 61 -2.00 20.16 -1.47
CA ASP A 61 -3.10 20.41 -0.54
C ASP A 61 -4.28 21.08 -1.28
N LYS A 62 -4.00 22.10 -2.10
CA LYS A 62 -5.03 22.73 -2.94
C LYS A 62 -5.68 21.75 -3.93
N ALA A 63 -4.89 20.86 -4.53
CA ALA A 63 -5.43 19.86 -5.43
C ALA A 63 -6.33 18.86 -4.69
N ALA A 64 -5.98 18.47 -3.48
CA ALA A 64 -6.80 17.63 -2.61
C ALA A 64 -8.12 18.32 -2.22
N ASP A 65 -8.07 19.60 -1.86
CA ASP A 65 -9.26 20.39 -1.54
C ASP A 65 -10.20 20.53 -2.74
N LEU A 66 -9.65 20.79 -3.93
CA LEU A 66 -10.42 20.83 -5.18
C LEU A 66 -11.05 19.47 -5.50
N TRP A 67 -10.31 18.37 -5.30
CA TRP A 67 -10.82 17.00 -5.49
C TRP A 67 -11.99 16.71 -4.54
N ALA A 68 -11.82 17.01 -3.25
CA ALA A 68 -12.88 16.85 -2.25
C ALA A 68 -14.10 17.73 -2.57
N GLY A 69 -13.87 18.95 -3.09
CA GLY A 69 -14.92 19.85 -3.57
C GLY A 69 -15.75 19.26 -4.72
N LEU A 70 -15.14 18.54 -5.65
CA LEU A 70 -15.86 17.84 -6.72
C LEU A 70 -16.79 16.75 -6.18
N GLY A 71 -16.37 16.07 -5.11
CA GLY A 71 -17.17 15.05 -4.44
C GLY A 71 -18.40 15.60 -3.72
N LYS A 72 -18.33 16.83 -3.20
CA LYS A 72 -19.45 17.52 -2.49
C LYS A 72 -20.52 18.10 -3.43
N ALA A 73 -20.30 18.07 -4.74
CA ALA A 73 -21.27 18.58 -5.70
C ALA A 73 -22.53 17.71 -5.78
N ASP A 74 -23.67 18.33 -6.12
CA ASP A 74 -24.97 17.67 -6.20
C ASP A 74 -24.98 16.47 -7.17
N GLU A 75 -25.82 15.49 -6.87
CA GLU A 75 -26.00 14.32 -7.70
C GLU A 75 -26.48 14.69 -9.10
N GLY A 76 -25.93 14.01 -10.11
CA GLY A 76 -26.23 14.29 -11.52
C GLY A 76 -25.34 15.34 -12.18
N THR A 77 -24.61 16.17 -11.42
CA THR A 77 -23.66 17.16 -11.98
C THR A 77 -22.45 16.49 -12.63
N TRP A 78 -21.87 17.14 -13.65
CA TRP A 78 -20.63 16.64 -14.28
C TRP A 78 -19.47 16.55 -13.28
N LYS A 79 -19.43 17.42 -12.25
CA LYS A 79 -18.44 17.41 -11.17
C LYS A 79 -18.51 16.14 -10.34
N ARG A 80 -19.71 15.76 -9.90
CA ARG A 80 -19.95 14.50 -9.17
C ARG A 80 -19.62 13.29 -10.06
N ARG A 81 -19.99 13.32 -11.34
CA ARG A 81 -19.63 12.25 -12.30
C ARG A 81 -18.11 12.12 -12.46
N ALA A 82 -17.39 13.23 -12.56
CA ALA A 82 -15.93 13.22 -12.67
C ALA A 82 -15.26 12.68 -11.40
N TYR A 83 -15.75 13.08 -10.22
CA TYR A 83 -15.29 12.53 -8.94
C TYR A 83 -15.51 11.01 -8.88
N VAL A 84 -16.72 10.52 -9.15
CA VAL A 84 -17.04 9.08 -9.14
C VAL A 84 -16.22 8.31 -10.17
N LEU A 85 -16.02 8.87 -11.38
CA LEU A 85 -15.18 8.26 -12.40
C LEU A 85 -13.72 8.16 -11.92
N GLY A 86 -13.20 9.21 -11.29
CA GLY A 86 -11.87 9.21 -10.72
C GLY A 86 -11.69 8.20 -9.60
N GLU A 87 -12.62 8.15 -8.64
CA GLU A 87 -12.58 7.12 -7.57
C GLU A 87 -12.58 5.71 -8.17
N ARG A 88 -13.42 5.45 -9.18
CA ARG A 88 -13.40 4.16 -9.91
C ARG A 88 -12.08 3.87 -10.61
N MET A 89 -11.36 4.89 -11.08
CA MET A 89 -10.02 4.73 -11.64
C MET A 89 -8.99 4.45 -10.54
N MET A 90 -9.08 5.15 -9.41
CA MET A 90 -8.21 4.95 -8.24
C MET A 90 -8.36 3.56 -7.62
N ASP A 91 -9.58 3.01 -7.62
CA ASP A 91 -9.90 1.67 -7.12
C ASP A 91 -9.26 0.54 -7.96
N ARG A 92 -8.84 0.83 -9.19
CA ARG A 92 -8.13 -0.13 -10.07
C ARG A 92 -6.65 -0.26 -9.74
N ILE A 93 -6.10 0.69 -8.97
CA ILE A 93 -4.69 0.66 -8.60
C ILE A 93 -4.50 -0.44 -7.56
N GLU A 94 -3.44 -1.24 -7.76
CA GLU A 94 -3.08 -2.32 -6.87
C GLU A 94 -2.92 -1.83 -5.43
N TYR A 95 -3.48 -2.59 -4.48
CA TYR A 95 -3.37 -2.26 -3.06
C TYR A 95 -1.90 -2.16 -2.60
N GLU A 96 -0.98 -2.89 -3.23
CA GLU A 96 0.45 -2.80 -2.94
C GLU A 96 1.05 -1.46 -3.34
N GLU A 97 0.58 -0.85 -4.43
CA GLU A 97 1.02 0.48 -4.84
C GLU A 97 0.51 1.53 -3.84
N TRP A 98 -0.76 1.42 -3.41
CA TRP A 98 -1.33 2.29 -2.38
C TRP A 98 -0.55 2.21 -1.06
N ALA A 99 -0.28 0.99 -0.62
CA ALA A 99 0.54 0.71 0.56
C ALA A 99 1.93 1.35 0.50
N LEU A 100 2.65 1.19 -0.61
CA LEU A 100 3.97 1.80 -0.80
C LEU A 100 3.87 3.33 -0.86
N LYS A 101 2.87 3.87 -1.54
CA LYS A 101 2.66 5.32 -1.66
C LYS A 101 2.39 6.00 -0.31
N ALA A 102 1.71 5.31 0.61
CA ALA A 102 1.43 5.79 1.96
C ALA A 102 2.69 5.95 2.81
N ILE A 103 3.74 5.17 2.53
CA ILE A 103 5.03 5.29 3.19
C ILE A 103 5.77 6.51 2.62
N ASP A 104 6.05 7.50 3.46
CA ASP A 104 6.82 8.68 3.07
C ASP A 104 8.26 8.59 3.57
N PRO A 105 9.26 8.35 2.70
CA PRO A 105 10.66 8.36 3.11
C PRO A 105 11.14 9.69 3.68
N ALA A 106 10.48 10.81 3.38
CA ALA A 106 10.81 12.11 3.96
C ALA A 106 10.37 12.24 5.42
N LEU A 107 9.34 11.48 5.82
CA LEU A 107 8.84 11.40 7.20
C LEU A 107 9.37 10.17 7.93
N ALA A 108 10.02 9.25 7.23
CA ALA A 108 10.59 8.04 7.80
C ALA A 108 12.01 8.28 8.34
N PRO A 109 12.49 7.44 9.28
CA PRO A 109 13.81 7.58 9.87
C PRO A 109 14.90 7.60 8.81
N LYS A 110 15.79 8.59 8.87
CA LYS A 110 16.98 8.60 8.01
C LYS A 110 17.93 7.49 8.48
N LEU A 111 18.50 6.77 7.53
CA LEU A 111 19.54 5.78 7.83
C LEU A 111 20.76 6.51 8.42
N VAL A 112 20.94 6.43 9.73
CA VAL A 112 22.13 6.98 10.38
C VAL A 112 23.28 6.01 10.13
N SER A 113 24.32 6.47 9.44
CA SER A 113 25.57 5.72 9.27
C SER A 113 26.27 5.58 10.63
N SER A 114 26.91 4.44 10.88
CA SER A 114 27.52 4.02 12.17
C SER A 114 28.44 5.03 12.88
N LYS A 115 28.79 6.17 12.26
CA LYS A 115 29.67 7.20 12.84
C LYS A 115 28.97 8.17 13.80
N ASP A 116 27.64 8.30 13.77
CA ASP A 116 26.89 9.23 14.64
C ASP A 116 26.11 8.50 15.73
N SER A 117 26.82 7.83 16.65
CA SER A 117 26.25 6.97 17.71
C SER A 117 25.59 7.71 18.89
N ALA A 118 25.41 9.03 18.80
CA ALA A 118 24.89 9.86 19.91
C ALA A 118 23.41 10.26 19.76
N ARG A 119 22.77 10.03 18.60
CA ARG A 119 21.33 10.31 18.41
C ARG A 119 20.49 9.05 18.60
N VAL A 120 19.36 9.20 19.28
CA VAL A 120 18.34 8.14 19.46
C VAL A 120 18.08 7.49 18.10
N LYS A 121 18.28 6.18 18.02
CA LYS A 121 18.13 5.42 16.77
C LYS A 121 16.64 5.28 16.45
N GLU A 122 16.12 6.21 15.68
CA GLU A 122 14.79 6.14 15.09
C GLU A 122 14.67 4.84 14.29
N THR A 123 13.63 4.06 14.54
CA THR A 123 13.44 2.74 13.94
C THR A 123 12.09 2.63 13.25
N VAL A 124 12.06 1.75 12.25
CA VAL A 124 10.85 1.32 11.54
C VAL A 124 10.46 -0.04 12.10
N ASP A 125 9.26 -0.10 12.67
CA ASP A 125 8.73 -1.32 13.27
C ASP A 125 7.72 -1.96 12.32
N VAL A 126 7.92 -3.23 11.99
CA VAL A 126 6.98 -4.03 11.22
C VAL A 126 6.31 -5.01 12.17
N LEU A 127 5.03 -4.78 12.45
CA LEU A 127 4.18 -5.64 13.26
C LEU A 127 3.57 -6.73 12.39
N PHE A 128 3.63 -7.98 12.82
CA PHE A 128 3.06 -9.11 12.08
C PHE A 128 2.45 -10.15 13.04
N PRO A 129 1.44 -10.94 12.61
CA PRO A 129 0.91 -12.05 13.39
C PRO A 129 1.85 -13.27 13.29
N ALA A 130 2.53 -13.60 14.39
CA ALA A 130 3.51 -14.69 14.43
C ALA A 130 2.88 -16.07 14.27
N SER A 131 1.58 -16.20 14.54
CA SER A 131 0.81 -17.43 14.30
C SER A 131 0.70 -17.80 12.82
N LEU A 132 0.89 -16.83 11.91
CA LEU A 132 0.69 -16.99 10.47
C LEU A 132 1.92 -16.67 9.62
N LEU A 133 2.82 -15.80 10.11
CA LEU A 133 4.01 -15.35 9.40
C LEU A 133 5.25 -15.49 10.29
N ASP A 134 6.26 -16.16 9.77
CA ASP A 134 7.61 -16.20 10.37
C ASP A 134 8.45 -15.01 9.90
N ASP A 135 9.33 -14.50 10.77
CA ASP A 135 10.22 -13.37 10.52
C ASP A 135 11.03 -13.53 9.22
N LYS A 136 11.61 -14.72 9.00
CA LYS A 136 12.47 -14.96 7.82
C LYS A 136 11.64 -14.98 6.55
N ALA A 137 10.46 -15.58 6.62
CA ALA A 137 9.54 -15.68 5.49
C ALA A 137 8.92 -14.32 5.15
N LEU A 138 8.58 -13.51 6.16
CA LEU A 138 8.13 -12.13 6.01
C LEU A 138 9.21 -11.29 5.30
N LEU A 139 10.44 -11.34 5.80
CA LEU A 139 11.55 -10.55 5.24
C LEU A 139 11.89 -10.98 3.82
N SER A 140 11.94 -12.29 3.54
CA SER A 140 12.24 -12.81 2.20
C SER A 140 11.16 -12.43 1.19
N SER A 141 9.89 -12.51 1.56
CA SER A 141 8.78 -12.08 0.70
C SER A 141 8.70 -10.57 0.53
N LEU A 142 8.99 -9.80 1.58
CA LEU A 142 9.10 -8.35 1.46
C LEU A 142 10.21 -7.99 0.46
N LYS A 143 11.40 -8.58 0.62
CA LYS A 143 12.54 -8.37 -0.29
C LYS A 143 12.17 -8.69 -1.74
N ALA A 144 11.57 -9.86 -1.98
CA ALA A 144 11.16 -10.29 -3.32
C ALA A 144 10.12 -9.34 -3.94
N SER A 145 9.15 -8.87 -3.15
CA SER A 145 8.13 -7.91 -3.60
C SER A 145 8.76 -6.57 -3.99
N LEU A 146 9.70 -6.06 -3.17
CA LEU A 146 10.37 -4.79 -3.43
C LEU A 146 11.29 -4.85 -4.66
N GLU A 147 12.06 -5.92 -4.80
CA GLU A 147 12.95 -6.14 -5.94
C GLU A 147 12.19 -6.16 -7.28
N HIS A 148 10.99 -6.73 -7.29
CA HIS A 148 10.12 -6.71 -8.47
C HIS A 148 9.46 -5.34 -8.71
N ARG A 149 8.97 -4.68 -7.66
CA ARG A 149 8.15 -3.45 -7.78
C ARG A 149 8.97 -2.19 -8.02
N GLU A 150 10.19 -2.11 -7.53
CA GLU A 150 11.04 -0.93 -7.69
C GLU A 150 11.30 -0.55 -9.16
N PRO A 151 11.79 -1.45 -10.05
CA PRO A 151 12.00 -1.12 -11.46
C PRO A 151 10.68 -0.87 -12.20
N HIS A 152 9.61 -1.58 -11.82
CA HIS A 152 8.28 -1.39 -12.39
C HIS A 152 7.78 0.05 -12.17
N HIS A 153 7.78 0.54 -10.94
CA HIS A 153 7.31 1.89 -10.62
C HIS A 153 8.20 2.98 -11.24
N ARG A 154 9.51 2.78 -11.26
CA ARG A 154 10.43 3.70 -11.94
C ARG A 154 10.12 3.81 -13.44
N SER A 155 9.93 2.67 -14.12
CA SER A 155 9.60 2.64 -15.55
C SER A 155 8.21 3.25 -15.81
N ALA A 156 7.21 2.90 -15.01
CA ALA A 156 5.85 3.39 -15.17
C ALA A 156 5.72 4.90 -14.93
N MET A 157 6.45 5.44 -13.95
CA MET A 157 6.59 6.89 -13.75
C MET A 157 7.11 7.58 -15.03
N MET A 158 8.21 7.06 -15.59
CA MET A 158 8.82 7.63 -16.80
C MET A 158 7.88 7.56 -18.01
N LYS A 159 7.15 6.45 -18.17
CA LYS A 159 6.11 6.32 -19.21
C LYS A 159 5.00 7.36 -19.05
N CYS A 160 4.53 7.61 -17.82
CA CYS A 160 3.53 8.64 -17.56
C CYS A 160 4.06 10.04 -17.92
N LEU A 161 5.29 10.36 -17.52
CA LEU A 161 5.91 11.66 -17.85
C LEU A 161 6.11 11.83 -19.36
N ALA A 162 6.51 10.78 -20.07
CA ALA A 162 6.63 10.80 -21.52
C ALA A 162 5.28 10.97 -22.23
N PHE A 163 4.19 10.49 -21.63
CA PHE A 163 2.84 10.62 -22.17
C PHE A 163 2.17 11.96 -21.83
N ALA A 164 2.61 12.64 -20.76
CA ALA A 164 2.01 13.90 -20.32
C ALA A 164 1.93 14.99 -21.42
N PRO A 165 2.96 15.21 -22.27
CA PRO A 165 2.88 16.18 -23.36
C PRO A 165 1.72 15.93 -24.33
N LEU A 166 1.37 14.66 -24.59
CA LEU A 166 0.26 14.30 -25.48
C LEU A 166 -1.11 14.71 -24.90
N THR A 167 -1.19 14.87 -23.58
CA THR A 167 -2.41 15.31 -22.89
C THR A 167 -2.51 16.83 -22.70
N LEU A 168 -1.47 17.60 -23.07
CA LEU A 168 -1.46 19.06 -22.98
C LEU A 168 -2.52 19.77 -23.85
N PRO A 169 -2.87 19.30 -25.07
CA PRO A 169 -3.91 19.96 -25.87
C PRO A 169 -5.27 20.07 -25.16
N PHE A 170 -5.59 19.11 -24.28
CA PHE A 170 -6.80 19.13 -23.46
C PHE A 170 -6.77 20.17 -22.34
N ALA A 171 -5.63 20.84 -22.10
CA ALA A 171 -5.48 21.90 -21.09
C ALA A 171 -6.07 23.23 -21.56
N VAL A 172 -6.23 23.39 -22.89
CA VAL A 172 -6.61 24.66 -23.52
C VAL A 172 -8.13 24.88 -23.48
N ILE A 173 -8.93 23.87 -23.15
CA ILE A 173 -10.41 23.95 -23.13
C ILE A 173 -10.89 24.52 -21.78
N PRO A 174 -11.48 25.75 -21.74
CA PRO A 174 -11.76 26.46 -20.49
C PRO A 174 -12.98 25.95 -19.69
N VAL A 175 -13.75 24.99 -20.23
CA VAL A 175 -15.02 24.53 -19.64
C VAL A 175 -14.85 23.28 -18.76
N VAL A 176 -13.78 22.50 -18.95
CA VAL A 176 -13.57 21.21 -18.24
C VAL A 176 -12.13 21.17 -17.70
N PRO A 177 -11.91 20.80 -16.42
CA PRO A 177 -10.56 20.52 -15.92
C PRO A 177 -9.88 19.49 -16.85
N ASN A 178 -8.60 19.67 -17.19
CA ASN A 178 -7.88 18.71 -18.01
C ASN A 178 -7.61 17.40 -17.24
N PHE A 179 -8.66 16.61 -17.06
CA PHE A 179 -8.62 15.31 -16.39
C PHE A 179 -7.57 14.37 -16.99
N PRO A 180 -7.39 14.28 -18.32
CA PRO A 180 -6.30 13.50 -18.89
C PRO A 180 -4.91 13.87 -18.35
N LEU A 181 -4.55 15.15 -18.38
CA LEU A 181 -3.25 15.61 -17.89
C LEU A 181 -3.12 15.45 -16.38
N PHE A 182 -4.15 15.85 -15.61
CA PHE A 182 -4.14 15.69 -14.16
C PHE A 182 -3.97 14.23 -13.76
N TYR A 183 -4.68 13.31 -14.42
CA TYR A 183 -4.57 11.88 -14.17
C TYR A 183 -3.17 11.37 -14.48
N VAL A 184 -2.59 11.71 -15.63
CA VAL A 184 -1.25 11.24 -16.02
C VAL A 184 -0.17 11.78 -15.08
N LEU A 185 -0.23 13.05 -14.69
CA LEU A 185 0.69 13.64 -13.72
C LEU A 185 0.52 13.03 -12.33
N TRP A 186 -0.72 12.81 -11.89
CA TRP A 186 -1.01 12.13 -10.63
C TRP A 186 -0.52 10.68 -10.64
N ARG A 187 -0.65 9.95 -11.77
CA ARG A 187 -0.08 8.61 -11.94
C ARG A 187 1.44 8.63 -11.89
N ALA A 188 2.08 9.60 -12.54
CA ALA A 188 3.53 9.78 -12.46
C ALA A 188 3.98 10.02 -11.00
N TRP A 189 3.27 10.89 -10.26
CA TRP A 189 3.55 11.14 -8.85
C TRP A 189 3.29 9.91 -7.97
N SER A 190 2.22 9.16 -8.22
CA SER A 190 1.90 7.91 -7.49
C SER A 190 3.03 6.89 -7.65
N HIS A 191 3.49 6.67 -8.88
CA HIS A 191 4.62 5.79 -9.16
C HIS A 191 5.94 6.31 -8.59
N PHE A 192 6.18 7.62 -8.62
CA PHE A 192 7.35 8.23 -7.96
C PHE A 192 7.36 7.92 -6.46
N ARG A 193 6.23 8.09 -5.78
CA ARG A 193 6.07 7.81 -4.34
C ARG A 193 6.32 6.34 -4.03
N ALA A 194 5.66 5.44 -4.76
CA ALA A 194 5.85 4.01 -4.59
C ALA A 194 7.30 3.58 -4.87
N TRP A 195 7.95 4.12 -5.90
CA TRP A 195 9.38 3.86 -6.18
C TRP A 195 10.28 4.33 -5.02
N LYS A 196 10.09 5.55 -4.53
CA LYS A 196 10.88 6.09 -3.41
C LYS A 196 10.68 5.29 -2.13
N ALA A 197 9.45 4.86 -1.84
CA ALA A 197 9.14 3.99 -0.71
C ALA A 197 9.79 2.61 -0.86
N SER A 198 9.70 1.99 -2.04
CA SER A 198 10.35 0.70 -2.29
C SER A 198 11.85 0.77 -2.10
N HIS A 199 12.52 1.76 -2.71
CA HIS A 199 13.95 1.96 -2.56
C HIS A 199 14.33 2.20 -1.08
N TYR A 200 13.52 2.97 -0.34
CA TYR A 200 13.74 3.20 1.08
C TYR A 200 13.63 1.91 1.91
N LEU A 201 12.57 1.13 1.73
CA LEU A 201 12.40 -0.16 2.40
C LEU A 201 13.51 -1.16 2.03
N SER A 202 13.91 -1.22 0.75
CA SER A 202 15.04 -2.03 0.30
C SER A 202 16.33 -1.66 1.04
N SER A 203 16.58 -0.36 1.27
CA SER A 203 17.74 0.11 2.02
C SER A 203 17.68 -0.17 3.53
N LEU A 204 16.47 -0.39 4.07
CA LEU A 204 16.28 -0.77 5.47
C LEU A 204 16.50 -2.27 5.71
N ILE A 205 16.30 -3.11 4.69
CA ILE A 205 16.50 -4.56 4.81
C ILE A 205 17.98 -4.84 5.10
N GLY A 206 18.24 -5.54 6.20
CA GLY A 206 19.60 -5.81 6.69
C GLY A 206 20.21 -4.69 7.53
N SER A 207 19.53 -3.55 7.67
CA SER A 207 19.92 -2.50 8.59
C SER A 207 19.35 -2.77 10.00
N PRO A 208 20.04 -2.34 11.06
CA PRO A 208 19.54 -2.42 12.44
C PRO A 208 18.41 -1.41 12.74
N SER A 209 17.97 -0.65 11.74
CA SER A 209 16.86 0.31 11.86
C SER A 209 15.50 -0.32 11.57
N LEU A 210 15.47 -1.49 10.93
CA LEU A 210 14.26 -2.26 10.68
C LEU A 210 14.07 -3.30 11.80
N ARG A 211 12.96 -3.22 12.53
CA ARG A 211 12.60 -4.19 13.57
C ARG A 211 11.36 -4.96 13.15
N LEU A 212 11.48 -6.28 13.09
CA LEU A 212 10.33 -7.17 12.97
C LEU A 212 9.85 -7.47 14.39
N LEU A 213 8.58 -7.18 14.68
CA LEU A 213 8.00 -7.38 16.01
C LEU A 213 6.72 -8.22 15.89
N PRO A 214 6.66 -9.39 16.55
CA PRO A 214 5.44 -10.17 16.60
C PRO A 214 4.37 -9.40 17.40
N SER A 215 3.14 -9.35 16.90
CA SER A 215 2.03 -8.61 17.50
C SER A 215 0.95 -9.56 17.99
N SER A 216 0.82 -9.67 19.32
CA SER A 216 -0.25 -10.43 19.97
C SER A 216 -1.64 -9.86 19.65
N ASP A 217 -1.73 -8.55 19.43
CA ASP A 217 -2.97 -7.90 18.98
C ASP A 217 -3.40 -8.43 17.61
N LEU A 218 -2.49 -8.45 16.62
CA LEU A 218 -2.78 -9.02 15.31
C LEU A 218 -3.11 -10.52 15.42
N ASP A 219 -2.33 -11.29 16.18
CA ASP A 219 -2.58 -12.71 16.38
C ASP A 219 -4.00 -12.97 16.94
N SER A 220 -4.47 -12.15 17.89
CA SER A 220 -5.82 -12.29 18.46
C SER A 220 -6.92 -12.04 17.41
N ILE A 221 -6.71 -11.08 16.51
CA ILE A 221 -7.66 -10.74 15.43
C ILE A 221 -7.74 -11.87 14.41
N TYR A 222 -6.59 -12.45 14.04
CA TYR A 222 -6.54 -13.54 13.07
C TYR A 222 -6.97 -14.90 13.65
N SER A 223 -6.77 -15.12 14.95
CA SER A 223 -7.19 -16.34 15.66
C SER A 223 -8.69 -16.37 15.93
N SER A 224 -9.35 -15.21 15.98
CA SER A 224 -10.80 -15.09 16.08
C SER A 224 -11.43 -15.49 14.75
N SER A 225 -11.57 -16.80 14.51
CA SER A 225 -12.36 -17.35 13.42
C SER A 225 -13.48 -18.21 14.01
N SER A 226 -14.72 -17.79 13.75
CA SER A 226 -15.93 -18.55 14.09
C SER A 226 -16.23 -19.69 13.12
N HIS A 227 -15.40 -19.89 12.09
CA HIS A 227 -15.70 -20.82 11.00
C HIS A 227 -14.97 -22.16 11.19
N PRO A 228 -15.67 -23.30 11.00
CA PRO A 228 -15.11 -24.64 11.18
C PRO A 228 -14.06 -25.03 10.11
N SER A 229 -14.00 -24.28 9.00
CA SER A 229 -12.94 -24.38 7.99
C SER A 229 -12.25 -23.03 7.85
N PRO A 230 -10.91 -22.95 7.87
CA PRO A 230 -10.24 -21.66 7.83
C PRO A 230 -10.50 -21.00 6.47
N PRO A 231 -11.02 -19.76 6.43
CA PRO A 231 -11.36 -19.11 5.17
C PRO A 231 -10.08 -18.93 4.33
N ARG A 232 -10.16 -19.21 3.01
CA ARG A 232 -9.04 -18.99 2.08
C ARG A 232 -8.57 -17.53 2.11
N LEU A 233 -9.47 -16.59 2.38
CA LEU A 233 -9.20 -15.19 2.65
C LEU A 233 -9.01 -14.96 4.16
N LEU A 234 -7.85 -14.46 4.56
CA LEU A 234 -7.50 -14.21 5.96
C LEU A 234 -7.86 -12.79 6.39
N LEU A 235 -7.69 -11.79 5.52
CA LEU A 235 -8.14 -10.43 5.80
C LEU A 235 -9.59 -10.27 5.30
N THR A 236 -10.55 -10.30 6.21
CA THR A 236 -12.00 -10.15 5.93
C THR A 236 -12.51 -8.76 6.31
N PRO A 237 -13.66 -8.29 5.79
CA PRO A 237 -14.25 -7.00 6.17
C PRO A 237 -14.45 -6.83 7.68
N ASP A 238 -14.86 -7.89 8.37
CA ASP A 238 -15.04 -7.88 9.83
C ASP A 238 -13.71 -7.63 10.56
N ARG A 239 -12.63 -8.30 10.11
CA ARG A 239 -11.29 -8.11 10.65
C ARG A 239 -10.75 -6.73 10.37
N VAL A 240 -11.03 -6.15 9.20
CA VAL A 240 -10.65 -4.76 8.89
C VAL A 240 -11.27 -3.81 9.91
N THR A 241 -12.54 -3.99 10.27
CA THR A 241 -13.19 -3.14 11.28
C THR A 241 -12.49 -3.22 12.63
N ILE A 242 -12.13 -4.42 13.08
CA ILE A 242 -11.41 -4.63 14.35
C ILE A 242 -9.98 -4.04 14.30
N ILE A 243 -9.28 -4.20 13.18
CA ILE A 243 -7.92 -3.64 12.98
C ILE A 243 -7.99 -2.11 13.05
N VAL A 244 -8.92 -1.49 12.32
CA VAL A 244 -9.08 -0.03 12.28
C VAL A 244 -9.33 0.52 13.68
N GLU A 245 -10.21 -0.11 14.45
CA GLU A 245 -10.49 0.29 15.82
C GLU A 245 -9.28 0.11 16.74
N ARG A 246 -8.65 -1.08 16.71
CA ARG A 246 -7.53 -1.43 17.59
C ARG A 246 -6.31 -0.55 17.37
N PHE A 247 -6.01 -0.23 16.11
CA PHE A 247 -4.85 0.57 15.73
C PHE A 247 -5.18 2.06 15.56
N LYS A 248 -6.43 2.49 15.86
CA LYS A 248 -6.90 3.88 15.78
C LYS A 248 -6.67 4.51 14.40
N MET A 249 -6.95 3.74 13.35
CA MET A 249 -6.79 4.18 11.97
C MET A 249 -7.91 5.14 11.56
N ASP A 250 -7.61 6.04 10.62
CA ASP A 250 -8.58 6.96 10.04
C ASP A 250 -9.46 6.31 8.95
N ASP A 251 -10.45 7.06 8.46
CA ASP A 251 -11.37 6.58 7.42
C ASP A 251 -10.69 6.34 6.07
N GLU A 252 -9.54 6.97 5.80
CA GLU A 252 -8.79 6.73 4.57
C GLU A 252 -8.03 5.40 4.64
N GLU A 253 -7.37 5.13 5.77
CA GLU A 253 -6.72 3.85 6.07
C GLU A 253 -7.74 2.70 6.03
N ARG A 254 -8.96 2.89 6.59
CA ARG A 254 -10.07 1.94 6.45
C ARG A 254 -10.38 1.63 4.98
N LYS A 255 -10.57 2.66 4.14
CA LYS A 255 -10.88 2.49 2.71
C LYS A 255 -9.76 1.77 1.96
N GLU A 256 -8.50 2.04 2.30
CA GLU A 256 -7.35 1.34 1.73
C GLU A 256 -7.37 -0.16 2.07
N LEU A 257 -7.68 -0.52 3.32
CA LEU A 257 -7.80 -1.91 3.73
C LEU A 257 -9.01 -2.60 3.06
N GLU A 258 -10.17 -1.94 2.98
CA GLU A 258 -11.35 -2.47 2.28
C GLU A 258 -11.07 -2.71 0.78
N ARG A 259 -10.35 -1.80 0.12
CA ARG A 259 -9.87 -2.01 -1.26
C ARG A 259 -8.97 -3.22 -1.38
N ALA A 260 -8.04 -3.39 -0.43
CA ALA A 260 -7.14 -4.55 -0.43
C ALA A 260 -7.91 -5.87 -0.25
N VAL A 261 -8.94 -5.89 0.60
CA VAL A 261 -9.83 -7.04 0.76
C VAL A 261 -10.55 -7.36 -0.56
N GLY A 262 -11.24 -6.37 -1.15
CA GLY A 262 -12.00 -6.59 -2.38
C GLY A 262 -11.12 -6.98 -3.58
N GLN A 263 -9.88 -6.49 -3.66
CA GLN A 263 -8.92 -6.93 -4.67
C GLN A 263 -8.39 -8.36 -4.39
N SER A 264 -8.16 -8.71 -3.12
CA SER A 264 -7.71 -10.05 -2.72
C SER A 264 -8.79 -11.11 -3.00
N GLU A 265 -10.05 -10.78 -2.74
CA GLU A 265 -11.20 -11.63 -3.09
C GLU A 265 -11.26 -11.91 -4.61
N LYS A 266 -11.19 -10.85 -5.43
CA LYS A 266 -11.16 -11.00 -6.90
C LYS A 266 -9.99 -11.85 -7.39
N ARG A 267 -8.80 -11.67 -6.81
CA ARG A 267 -7.62 -12.51 -7.14
C ARG A 267 -7.87 -13.98 -6.78
N LEU A 268 -8.49 -14.27 -5.63
CA LEU A 268 -8.85 -15.63 -5.23
C LEU A 268 -9.90 -16.26 -6.15
N GLU A 269 -10.91 -15.49 -6.59
CA GLU A 269 -11.92 -15.97 -7.54
C GLU A 269 -11.32 -16.31 -8.91
N GLN A 270 -10.44 -15.46 -9.43
CA GLN A 270 -9.71 -15.70 -10.68
C GLN A 270 -8.88 -16.98 -10.60
N VAL A 271 -8.18 -17.20 -9.49
CA VAL A 271 -7.42 -18.43 -9.25
C VAL A 271 -8.33 -19.66 -9.21
N LYS A 272 -9.46 -19.61 -8.48
CA LYS A 272 -10.43 -20.71 -8.44
C LYS A 272 -10.98 -21.04 -9.83
N LYS A 273 -11.23 -20.02 -10.65
CA LYS A 273 -11.69 -20.20 -12.04
C LYS A 273 -10.64 -20.89 -12.89
N GLN A 274 -9.39 -20.44 -12.83
CA GLN A 274 -8.26 -21.08 -13.52
C GLN A 274 -8.03 -22.54 -13.07
N GLU A 275 -8.15 -22.82 -11.77
CA GLU A 275 -8.05 -24.18 -11.21
C GLU A 275 -9.12 -25.11 -11.81
N ARG A 276 -10.38 -24.64 -11.90
CA ARG A 276 -11.49 -25.40 -12.51
C ARG A 276 -11.28 -25.65 -14.00
N GLU A 277 -10.83 -24.64 -14.73
CA GLU A 277 -10.56 -24.74 -16.18
C GLU A 277 -9.40 -25.72 -16.46
N SER A 278 -8.32 -25.63 -15.69
CA SER A 278 -7.17 -26.54 -15.83
C SER A 278 -7.47 -27.98 -15.42
N GLY A 279 -8.30 -28.18 -14.39
CA GLY A 279 -8.77 -29.52 -13.99
C GLY A 279 -9.64 -30.15 -15.08
N THR A 280 -10.56 -29.37 -15.65
CA THR A 280 -11.43 -29.82 -16.76
C THR A 280 -10.61 -30.20 -17.99
N GLN A 281 -9.60 -29.40 -18.36
CA GLN A 281 -8.69 -29.73 -19.48
C GLN A 281 -7.89 -31.01 -19.24
N LYS A 282 -7.44 -31.26 -18.00
CA LYS A 282 -6.71 -32.49 -17.66
C LYS A 282 -7.60 -33.73 -17.76
N THR A 283 -8.84 -33.65 -17.28
CA THR A 283 -9.80 -34.76 -17.37
C THR A 283 -10.13 -35.11 -18.83
N VAL A 284 -10.35 -34.11 -19.69
CA VAL A 284 -10.60 -34.33 -21.12
C VAL A 284 -9.40 -34.97 -21.83
N LEU A 285 -8.16 -34.58 -21.48
CA LEU A 285 -6.94 -35.17 -22.04
C LEU A 285 -6.72 -36.62 -21.57
N GLU A 286 -7.15 -36.98 -20.37
CA GLU A 286 -7.06 -38.35 -19.85
C GLU A 286 -8.12 -39.28 -20.47
N GLU A 287 -9.31 -38.78 -20.78
CA GLU A 287 -10.34 -39.54 -21.50
C GLU A 287 -9.93 -39.80 -22.96
N GLN A 288 -9.40 -38.81 -23.67
CA GLN A 288 -8.92 -38.97 -25.06
C GLN A 288 -7.70 -39.92 -25.21
N LYS A 289 -7.02 -40.26 -24.11
CA LYS A 289 -5.87 -41.18 -24.12
C LYS A 289 -6.26 -42.62 -23.78
N LYS A 290 -7.53 -42.85 -23.42
CA LYS A 290 -8.09 -44.17 -23.14
C LYS A 290 -8.84 -44.77 -24.33
N ASP A 291 -9.17 -43.95 -25.32
CA ASP A 291 -9.68 -44.36 -26.63
C ASP A 291 -8.53 -44.56 -27.64
#